data_AF-A0A7W6CCR4-F1
#
_entry.id   AF-A0A7W6CCR4-F1
#
_cell.length_a   1.000
_cell.length_b   1.000
_cell.length_c   1.000
_cell.angle_alpha   90.00
_cell.angle_beta   90.00
_cell.angle_gamma   90.00
#
_symmetry.space_group_name_H-M   'P 1'
#
loop_
_entity.id
_entity.type
_entity.pdbx_description
1 polymer ?
#
loop_
_entity_poly.entity_id
_entity_poly.type
_entity_poly.pdbx_seq_one_letter_code
_entity_poly.pdbx_strand_id
1 'polypeptide(L)'
;MASQQQIIEKVEILDGSRAGARDKAAVRIEDVQELLQLAQVKTKTLTAAPTMNDFNSLLRDLNEISNRLNSVAMSIQRKIIR
;
A
#
# COMPACT_ATOMS: atom_id res chain seq x y z
N MET A 1 -13.42 31.09 3.98
CA MET A 1 -12.00 30.94 3.61
C MET A 1 -11.27 30.36 4.81
N ALA A 2 -10.39 29.37 4.63
CA ALA A 2 -9.62 28.82 5.75
C ALA A 2 -8.66 29.89 6.28
N SER A 3 -8.53 30.01 7.59
CA SER A 3 -7.54 30.92 8.19
C SER A 3 -6.12 30.43 7.92
N GLN A 4 -5.12 31.33 7.93
CA GLN A 4 -3.72 30.93 7.73
C GLN A 4 -3.28 29.85 8.72
N GLN A 5 -3.74 29.93 9.97
CA GLN A 5 -3.49 28.91 10.99
C GLN A 5 -4.05 27.53 10.62
N GLN A 6 -5.24 27.46 10.02
CA GLN A 6 -5.82 26.19 9.58
C GLN A 6 -5.03 25.57 8.43
N ILE A 7 -4.41 26.38 7.58
CA ILE A 7 -3.57 25.90 6.48
C ILE A 7 -2.25 25.36 7.03
N ILE A 8 -1.60 26.09 7.94
CA ILE A 8 -0.35 25.66 8.59
C ILE A 8 -0.56 24.34 9.34
N GLU A 9 -1.60 24.27 10.17
CA GLU A 9 -1.94 23.05 10.91
C GLU A 9 -2.20 21.87 9.97
N LYS A 10 -2.89 22.10 8.85
CA LYS A 10 -3.14 21.05 7.87
C LYS A 10 -1.84 20.57 7.20
N VAL A 11 -0.90 21.47 6.93
CA VAL A 11 0.40 21.11 6.36
C VAL A 11 1.24 20.33 7.37
N GLU A 12 1.28 20.74 8.64
CA GLU A 12 1.99 20.04 9.72
C GLU A 12 1.41 18.63 10.00
N ILE A 13 0.11 18.45 9.79
CA ILE A 13 -0.53 17.13 9.88
C ILE A 13 -0.17 16.27 8.66
N LEU A 14 -0.11 16.88 7.46
CA LEU A 14 0.24 16.18 6.22
C LEU A 14 1.73 15.77 6.19
N ASP A 15 2.64 16.61 6.67
CA ASP A 15 4.07 16.31 6.77
C ASP A 15 4.42 15.41 7.98
N GLY A 16 3.52 15.33 8.97
CA GLY A 16 3.63 14.47 10.14
C GLY A 16 4.44 15.06 11.30
N SER A 17 4.76 16.36 11.25
CA SER A 17 5.33 17.12 12.36
C SER A 17 4.32 17.35 13.50
N ARG A 18 3.01 17.24 13.21
CA ARG A 18 1.93 17.37 14.19
C ARG A 18 0.95 16.21 14.12
N ALA A 19 0.52 15.73 15.29
CA ALA A 19 -0.51 14.69 15.39
C ALA A 19 -1.88 15.25 14.97
N GLY A 20 -2.43 14.72 13.87
CA GLY A 20 -3.78 15.03 13.41
C GLY A 20 -4.85 14.17 14.09
N ALA A 21 -6.11 14.44 13.75
CA ALA A 21 -7.24 13.65 14.21
C ALA A 21 -7.10 12.18 13.74
N ARG A 22 -7.06 11.23 14.69
CA ARG A 22 -6.77 9.80 14.46
C ARG A 22 -7.80 9.10 13.56
N ASP A 23 -9.01 9.64 13.49
CA ASP A 23 -10.10 9.23 12.59
C ASP A 23 -9.82 9.53 11.11
N LYS A 24 -8.81 10.36 10.80
CA LYS A 24 -8.36 10.69 9.45
C LYS A 24 -6.88 10.38 9.26
N ALA A 25 -6.45 9.18 9.65
CA ALA A 25 -5.11 8.69 9.36
C ALA A 25 -4.86 8.69 7.84
N ALA A 26 -4.23 9.75 7.33
CA ALA A 26 -3.88 9.87 5.92
C ALA A 26 -2.81 8.83 5.60
N VAL A 27 -3.14 7.76 4.87
CA VAL A 27 -2.11 6.84 4.34
C VAL A 27 -1.15 7.67 3.47
N ARG A 28 0.17 7.57 3.69
CA ARG A 28 1.10 8.38 2.93
C ARG A 28 1.11 7.90 1.48
N ILE A 29 1.31 8.82 0.54
CA ILE A 29 1.35 8.47 -0.89
C ILE A 29 2.49 7.48 -1.14
N GLU A 30 3.62 7.60 -0.44
CA GLU A 30 4.74 6.67 -0.54
C GLU A 30 4.35 5.23 -0.15
N ASP A 31 3.51 5.06 0.88
CA ASP A 31 3.03 3.76 1.35
C ASP A 31 2.11 3.07 0.31
N VAL A 32 1.41 3.87 -0.51
CA VAL A 32 0.56 3.38 -1.62
C VAL A 32 1.37 3.23 -2.91
N GLN A 33 2.48 3.96 -3.05
CA GLN A 33 3.35 3.89 -4.22
C GLN A 33 3.97 2.50 -4.39
N GLU A 34 4.21 1.78 -3.30
CA GLU A 34 4.64 0.37 -3.32
C GLU A 34 3.58 -0.57 -3.91
N LEU A 35 2.29 -0.25 -3.77
CA LEU A 35 1.19 -0.97 -4.44
C LEU A 35 1.09 -0.60 -5.91
N LEU A 36 1.33 0.66 -6.27
CA LEU A 36 1.35 1.08 -7.67
C LEU A 36 2.53 0.47 -8.44
N GLN A 37 3.57 0.01 -7.73
CA GLN A 37 4.66 -0.79 -8.26
C GLN A 37 4.37 -2.31 -8.28
N LEU A 38 3.12 -2.76 -8.06
CA LEU A 38 2.74 -4.14 -8.36
C LEU A 38 3.08 -4.42 -9.83
N ALA A 39 4.21 -5.10 -10.01
CA ALA A 39 4.66 -5.54 -11.30
C ALA A 39 3.55 -6.39 -11.92
N GLN A 40 3.33 -6.20 -13.23
CA GLN A 40 2.41 -7.04 -13.98
C GLN A 40 2.67 -8.50 -13.62
N VAL A 41 1.61 -9.20 -13.22
CA VAL A 41 1.65 -10.64 -12.91
C VAL A 41 2.41 -11.33 -14.04
N LYS A 42 3.52 -11.99 -13.72
CA LYS A 42 4.41 -12.58 -14.73
C LYS A 42 3.72 -13.74 -15.44
N THR A 43 2.78 -14.37 -14.74
CA THR A 43 1.90 -15.40 -15.27
C THR A 43 0.86 -14.78 -16.20
N LYS A 44 1.08 -14.92 -17.51
CA LYS A 44 0.21 -14.34 -18.55
C LYS A 44 -1.02 -15.19 -18.87
N THR A 45 -0.91 -16.51 -18.80
CA THR A 45 -1.98 -17.47 -19.16
C THR A 45 -1.73 -18.83 -18.51
N LEU A 46 -2.72 -19.36 -17.79
CA LEU A 46 -2.80 -20.77 -17.43
C LEU A 46 -3.48 -21.51 -18.58
N THR A 47 -2.76 -22.43 -19.22
CA THR A 47 -3.34 -23.31 -20.25
C THR A 47 -4.05 -24.49 -19.61
N ALA A 48 -4.85 -25.25 -20.39
CA ALA A 48 -5.60 -26.41 -19.89
C ALA A 48 -4.72 -27.56 -19.36
N ALA A 49 -3.43 -27.57 -19.70
CA ALA A 49 -2.42 -28.49 -19.17
C ALA A 49 -1.17 -27.68 -18.80
N PRO A 50 -1.16 -27.02 -17.62
CA PRO A 50 -0.05 -26.17 -17.22
C PRO A 50 1.20 -27.01 -16.96
N THR A 51 2.35 -26.53 -17.39
CA THR A 51 3.61 -27.16 -17.01
C THR A 51 3.93 -26.85 -15.54
N MET A 52 4.79 -27.66 -14.93
CA MET A 52 5.26 -27.40 -13.56
C MET A 52 5.93 -26.02 -13.43
N ASN A 53 6.55 -25.53 -14.50
CA ASN A 53 7.14 -24.19 -14.55
C ASN A 53 6.07 -23.10 -14.51
N ASP A 54 4.96 -23.27 -15.23
CA ASP A 54 3.86 -22.32 -15.24
C ASP A 54 3.18 -22.24 -13.86
N PHE A 55 2.96 -23.40 -13.22
CA PHE A 55 2.41 -23.45 -11.88
C PHE A 55 3.33 -22.78 -10.84
N ASN A 56 4.63 -23.07 -10.89
CA ASN A 56 5.61 -22.45 -10.01
C ASN A 56 5.73 -20.93 -10.23
N SER A 57 5.56 -20.46 -11.47
CA SER A 57 5.51 -19.02 -11.77
C SER A 57 4.30 -18.37 -11.12
N LEU A 58 3.12 -18.97 -11.26
CA LEU A 58 1.89 -18.45 -10.65
C LEU A 58 1.98 -18.42 -9.13
N LEU A 59 2.49 -19.49 -8.53
CA LEU A 59 2.63 -19.56 -7.08
C LEU A 59 3.57 -18.46 -6.55
N ARG A 60 4.66 -18.16 -7.26
CA ARG A 60 5.55 -17.05 -6.92
C ARG A 60 4.84 -15.70 -7.03
N ASP A 61 4.09 -15.48 -8.11
CA ASP A 61 3.35 -14.23 -8.31
C ASP A 61 2.30 -14.03 -7.20
N LEU A 62 1.56 -15.07 -6.82
CA LEU A 62 0.58 -15.02 -5.74
C LEU A 62 1.23 -14.72 -4.39
N ASN A 63 2.37 -15.34 -4.08
CA ASN A 63 3.13 -15.06 -2.86
C ASN A 63 3.64 -13.61 -2.84
N GLU A 64 4.12 -13.09 -3.96
CA GLU A 64 4.57 -11.70 -4.07
C GLU A 64 3.43 -10.71 -3.83
N ILE A 65 2.25 -10.95 -4.43
CA ILE A 65 1.05 -10.13 -4.21
C ILE A 65 0.62 -10.19 -2.74
N SER A 66 0.53 -11.40 -2.16
CA SER A 66 0.11 -11.59 -0.77
C SER A 66 1.05 -10.88 0.22
N ASN A 67 2.36 -10.99 0.02
CA ASN A 67 3.35 -10.34 0.87
C ASN A 67 3.27 -8.81 0.80
N ARG A 68 3.09 -8.24 -0.39
CA ARG A 68 2.94 -6.79 -0.56
C ARG A 68 1.64 -6.27 0.05
N LEU A 69 0.52 -6.98 -0.12
CA LEU A 69 -0.75 -6.65 0.53
C LEU A 69 -0.65 -6.71 2.06
N ASN A 70 0.04 -7.71 2.60
CA ASN A 70 0.30 -7.82 4.04
C ASN A 70 1.19 -6.70 4.55
N SER A 71 2.22 -6.30 3.80
CA SER A 71 3.08 -5.15 4.13
C SER A 71 2.25 -3.87 4.28
N VAL A 72 1.35 -3.63 3.33
CA VAL A 72 0.44 -2.48 3.38
C VAL A 72 -0.54 -2.57 4.54
N ALA A 73 -1.16 -3.72 4.76
CA ALA A 73 -2.05 -3.92 5.89
C ALA A 73 -1.34 -3.64 7.22
N MET A 74 -0.08 -4.08 7.36
CA MET A 74 0.74 -3.79 8.54
C MET A 74 1.09 -2.31 8.67
N SER A 75 1.42 -1.62 7.57
CA SER A 75 1.70 -0.17 7.58
C SER A 75 0.46 0.64 7.98
N ILE A 76 -0.71 0.27 7.46
CA ILE A 76 -2.00 0.86 7.84
C ILE A 76 -2.28 0.57 9.32
N GLN A 77 -2.15 -0.69 9.76
CA GLN A 77 -2.43 -1.10 11.13
C GLN A 77 -1.51 -0.40 12.15
N ARG A 78 -0.20 -0.30 11.86
CA ARG A 78 0.76 0.44 12.71
C ARG A 78 0.37 1.91 12.87
N LYS A 79 -0.24 2.50 11.83
CA LYS A 79 -0.71 3.89 11.86
C LYS A 79 -2.04 4.04 12.62
N ILE A 80 -2.93 3.05 12.57
CA ILE A 80 -4.20 3.04 13.32
C ILE A 80 -3.98 2.80 14.82
N ILE A 81 -3.02 1.93 15.18
CA ILE A 81 -2.76 1.55 16.58
C ILE A 81 -1.90 2.61 17.33
N ARG A 82 -1.25 3.53 16.61
CA ARG A 82 -0.49 4.65 17.20
C ARG A 82 -1.30 5.93 17.36
#